data_AF-A0A812ICC9-F1
#
_entry.id   AF-A0A812ICC9-F1
#
_cell.length_a   1.000
_cell.length_b   1.000
_cell.length_c   1.000
_cell.angle_alpha   90.00
_cell.angle_beta   90.00
_cell.angle_gamma   90.00
#
_symmetry.space_group_name_H-M   'P 1'
#
loop_
_entity.id
_entity.type
_entity.pdbx_description
1 polymer ?
#
loop_
_entity_poly.entity_id
_entity_poly.type
_entity_poly.pdbx_seq_one_letter_code
_entity_poly.pdbx_strand_id
1 'polypeptide(L)'
;MAQSLELPDHMRLAALEEYLLLTAFYTLAPRAVTEAEGKALSLAGRNDIIKFALDALPSGARASYLDYADALSESIVGCTRISYPLPPRAPGDNRWEAEQCAENHLREGTGALWVAVRQVITMLPLCPHNRDFADGYSITLGAYRKGGILGLSRHTQHLQAACVLLNAAVISVCGRRRWTSLMVSVDNNAHPHVDRHNAGTPSLLIGFGHYSEGHHLWVVQEGGRHYCEIEGRMYAGCLYQTSASGVLFSGQDHFHATCDWQGGCRAILVAYSIQNSHRLLSGTAEFLHELGFVLPEHA
;
A
#
# COMPACT_ATOMS: atom_id res chain seq x y z
N MET A 1 13.06 15.54 6.68
CA MET A 1 11.74 15.64 7.35
C MET A 1 10.74 14.80 6.60
N ALA A 2 9.79 14.18 7.31
CA ALA A 2 8.75 13.39 6.67
C ALA A 2 7.62 14.29 6.15
N GLN A 3 6.97 13.89 5.06
CA GLN A 3 6.00 14.69 4.32
C GLN A 3 4.81 13.83 3.89
N SER A 4 3.59 14.29 4.18
CA SER A 4 2.37 13.73 3.61
C SER A 4 2.26 14.05 2.13
N LEU A 5 1.83 13.08 1.34
CA LEU A 5 1.48 13.21 -0.07
C LEU A 5 -0.01 12.92 -0.26
N GLU A 6 -0.65 13.73 -1.08
CA GLU A 6 -1.98 13.41 -1.57
C GLU A 6 -1.91 12.31 -2.62
N LEU A 7 -2.91 11.43 -2.62
CA LEU A 7 -3.09 10.49 -3.72
C LEU A 7 -3.49 11.24 -4.99
N PRO A 8 -3.05 10.78 -6.18
CA PRO A 8 -3.51 11.37 -7.44
C PRO A 8 -5.02 11.20 -7.59
N ASP A 9 -5.66 12.12 -8.30
CA ASP A 9 -7.13 12.22 -8.38
C ASP A 9 -7.82 10.89 -8.70
N HIS A 10 -7.31 10.13 -9.67
CA HIS A 10 -7.91 8.86 -10.06
C HIS A 10 -7.94 7.80 -8.93
N MET A 11 -6.95 7.82 -8.02
CA MET A 11 -6.93 6.97 -6.82
C MET A 11 -7.75 7.59 -5.69
N ARG A 12 -7.60 8.90 -5.48
CA ARG A 12 -8.29 9.65 -4.41
C ARG A 12 -9.81 9.59 -4.56
N LEU A 13 -10.34 9.72 -5.78
CA LEU A 13 -11.77 9.68 -6.06
C LEU A 13 -12.35 8.28 -5.79
N ALA A 14 -11.67 7.22 -6.21
CA ALA A 14 -12.08 5.84 -5.93
C ALA A 14 -12.04 5.55 -4.41
N ALA A 15 -10.97 5.97 -3.73
CA ALA A 15 -10.85 5.83 -2.28
C ALA A 15 -11.94 6.62 -1.53
N LEU A 16 -12.28 7.83 -2.00
CA LEU A 16 -13.31 8.67 -1.39
C LEU A 16 -14.70 8.03 -1.53
N GLU A 17 -15.05 7.52 -2.71
CA GLU A 17 -16.33 6.83 -2.91
C GLU A 17 -16.49 5.66 -1.94
N GLU A 18 -15.47 4.80 -1.85
CA GLU A 18 -15.46 3.65 -0.94
C GLU A 18 -15.56 4.08 0.53
N TYR A 19 -14.81 5.11 0.93
CA TYR A 19 -14.86 5.66 2.29
C TYR A 19 -16.26 6.16 2.65
N LEU A 20 -16.91 6.88 1.74
CA LEU A 20 -18.26 7.41 1.95
C LEU A 20 -19.31 6.30 2.02
N LEU A 21 -19.19 5.26 1.17
CA LEU A 21 -20.03 4.07 1.23
C LEU A 21 -19.86 3.32 2.55
N LEU A 22 -18.63 3.09 2.99
CA LEU A 22 -18.35 2.45 4.29
C LEU A 22 -18.91 3.29 5.45
N THR A 23 -18.76 4.61 5.41
CA THR A 23 -19.29 5.52 6.44
C THR A 23 -20.82 5.44 6.51
N ALA A 24 -21.50 5.46 5.35
CA ALA A 24 -22.94 5.30 5.28
C ALA A 24 -23.39 3.92 5.80
N PHE A 25 -22.66 2.86 5.43
CA PHE A 25 -22.94 1.52 5.94
C PHE A 25 -22.80 1.44 7.46
N TYR A 26 -21.69 1.90 8.04
CA TYR A 26 -21.49 1.90 9.48
C TYR A 26 -22.53 2.74 10.25
N THR A 27 -23.06 3.79 9.61
CA THR A 27 -24.13 4.63 10.20
C THR A 27 -25.47 3.92 10.21
N LEU A 28 -25.77 3.11 9.19
CA LEU A 28 -27.06 2.41 9.04
C LEU A 28 -27.07 1.00 9.64
N ALA A 29 -25.89 0.44 9.92
CA ALA A 29 -25.75 -0.91 10.44
C ALA A 29 -26.42 -1.04 11.82
N PRO A 30 -27.33 -2.02 12.02
CA PRO A 30 -28.04 -2.18 13.29
C PRO A 30 -27.17 -2.78 14.40
N ARG A 31 -25.95 -3.21 14.06
CA ARG A 31 -24.98 -3.82 14.97
C ARG A 31 -23.58 -3.31 14.67
N ALA A 32 -22.72 -3.42 15.68
CA ALA A 32 -21.29 -3.29 15.47
C ALA A 32 -20.81 -4.32 14.44
N VAL A 33 -19.95 -3.86 13.54
CA VAL A 33 -19.27 -4.70 12.56
C VAL A 33 -18.18 -5.46 13.29
N THR A 34 -18.09 -6.77 13.03
CA THR A 34 -17.05 -7.60 13.65
C THR A 34 -15.68 -7.21 13.09
N GLU A 35 -14.61 -7.50 13.83
CA GLU A 35 -13.25 -7.23 13.36
C GLU A 35 -12.95 -7.92 12.01
N ALA A 36 -13.42 -9.16 11.82
CA ALA A 36 -13.25 -9.91 10.58
C ALA A 36 -13.96 -9.24 9.40
N GLU A 37 -15.18 -8.75 9.60
CA GLU A 37 -15.94 -8.02 8.58
C GLU A 37 -15.27 -6.67 8.28
N GLY A 38 -14.81 -5.95 9.30
CA GLY A 38 -14.05 -4.71 9.14
C GLY A 38 -12.81 -4.94 8.26
N LYS A 39 -12.02 -5.97 8.56
CA LYS A 39 -10.84 -6.35 7.75
C LYS A 39 -11.19 -6.68 6.30
N ALA A 40 -12.29 -7.41 6.06
CA ALA A 40 -12.74 -7.71 4.70
C ALA A 40 -13.17 -6.44 3.95
N LEU A 41 -13.90 -5.55 4.61
CA LEU A 41 -14.40 -4.30 4.04
C LEU A 41 -13.30 -3.27 3.77
N SER A 42 -12.22 -3.26 4.56
CA SER A 42 -11.12 -2.31 4.42
C SER A 42 -10.44 -2.31 3.06
N LEU A 43 -10.44 -3.45 2.37
CA LEU A 43 -9.86 -3.62 1.04
C LEU A 43 -10.90 -3.91 -0.04
N ALA A 44 -12.17 -4.06 0.32
CA ALA A 44 -13.28 -4.30 -0.60
C ALA A 44 -13.44 -3.15 -1.60
N GLY A 45 -13.72 -3.48 -2.86
CA GLY A 45 -14.07 -2.47 -3.86
C GLY A 45 -15.52 -2.02 -3.71
N ARG A 46 -15.91 -0.96 -4.42
CA ARG A 46 -17.29 -0.41 -4.45
C ARG A 46 -18.38 -1.49 -4.47
N ASN A 47 -18.31 -2.41 -5.43
CA ASN A 47 -19.36 -3.41 -5.63
C ASN A 47 -19.42 -4.43 -4.49
N ASP A 48 -18.28 -4.80 -3.92
CA ASP A 48 -18.22 -5.71 -2.77
C ASP A 48 -18.76 -5.04 -1.50
N ILE A 49 -18.45 -3.75 -1.30
CA ILE A 49 -19.01 -2.94 -0.21
C ILE A 49 -20.54 -2.86 -0.34
N ILE A 50 -21.06 -2.56 -1.53
CA ILE A 50 -22.51 -2.48 -1.77
C ILE A 50 -23.16 -3.85 -1.53
N LYS A 51 -22.59 -4.92 -2.08
CA LYS A 51 -23.10 -6.29 -1.88
C LYS A 51 -23.17 -6.63 -0.39
N PHE A 52 -22.09 -6.38 0.35
CA PHE A 52 -22.04 -6.62 1.79
C PHE A 52 -23.09 -5.81 2.54
N ALA A 53 -23.24 -4.52 2.22
CA ALA A 53 -24.24 -3.66 2.84
C ALA A 53 -25.66 -4.17 2.58
N LEU A 54 -25.97 -4.63 1.36
CA LEU A 54 -27.28 -5.20 1.05
C LEU A 54 -27.57 -6.47 1.83
N ASP A 55 -26.56 -7.32 2.06
CA ASP A 55 -26.71 -8.54 2.84
C ASP A 55 -26.90 -8.23 4.34
N ALA A 56 -26.17 -7.23 4.86
CA ALA A 56 -26.13 -6.92 6.28
C ALA A 56 -27.23 -5.95 6.77
N LEU A 57 -27.70 -5.02 5.93
CA LEU A 57 -28.66 -3.99 6.32
C LEU A 57 -30.10 -4.53 6.34
N PRO A 58 -30.95 -4.02 7.25
CA PRO A 58 -32.38 -4.32 7.25
C PRO A 58 -33.06 -3.73 6.00
N SER A 59 -34.18 -4.32 5.57
CA SER A 59 -34.88 -3.94 4.33
C SER A 59 -35.19 -2.44 4.22
N GLY A 60 -35.57 -1.79 5.33
CA GLY A 60 -35.85 -0.35 5.36
C GLY A 60 -34.62 0.53 5.12
N ALA A 61 -33.42 0.08 5.47
CA ALA A 61 -32.18 0.84 5.28
C ALA A 61 -31.51 0.57 3.91
N ARG A 62 -31.83 -0.55 3.25
CA ARG A 62 -31.25 -0.92 1.94
C ARG A 62 -31.59 0.10 0.85
N ALA A 63 -32.84 0.57 0.80
CA ALA A 63 -33.28 1.53 -0.20
C ALA A 63 -32.48 2.84 -0.07
N SER A 64 -32.43 3.42 1.14
CA SER A 64 -31.66 4.64 1.39
C SER A 64 -30.16 4.49 1.12
N TYR A 65 -29.58 3.31 1.39
CA TYR A 65 -28.18 3.06 1.08
C TYR A 65 -27.91 2.99 -0.43
N LEU A 66 -28.79 2.36 -1.21
CA LEU A 66 -28.68 2.32 -2.67
C LEU A 66 -28.90 3.70 -3.29
N ASP A 67 -29.92 4.44 -2.84
CA ASP A 67 -30.17 5.82 -3.29
C ASP A 67 -28.93 6.70 -3.03
N TYR A 68 -28.28 6.52 -1.87
CA TYR A 68 -27.03 7.21 -1.56
C TYR A 68 -25.87 6.78 -2.46
N ALA A 69 -25.70 5.48 -2.73
CA ALA A 69 -24.65 4.96 -3.59
C ALA A 69 -24.79 5.45 -5.04
N ASP A 70 -26.02 5.58 -5.54
CA ASP A 70 -26.31 6.13 -6.87
C ASP A 70 -26.03 7.64 -6.90
N ALA A 71 -26.52 8.39 -5.90
CA ALA A 71 -26.23 9.83 -5.78
C ALA A 71 -24.73 10.12 -5.67
N LEU A 72 -23.96 9.27 -4.97
CA LEU A 72 -22.50 9.37 -4.91
C LEU A 72 -21.86 9.20 -6.30
N SER A 73 -22.30 8.20 -7.06
CA SER A 73 -21.78 7.95 -8.41
C SER A 73 -22.03 9.12 -9.37
N GLU A 74 -23.11 9.88 -9.15
CA GLU A 74 -23.41 11.10 -9.93
C GLU A 74 -22.62 12.32 -9.42
N SER A 75 -22.32 12.37 -8.12
CA SER A 75 -21.70 13.53 -7.47
C SER A 75 -20.17 13.54 -7.55
N ILE A 76 -19.53 12.37 -7.60
CA ILE A 76 -18.07 12.26 -7.69
C ILE A 76 -17.63 12.47 -9.14
N VAL A 77 -17.34 13.73 -9.47
CA VAL A 77 -16.90 14.13 -10.81
C VAL A 77 -15.40 13.86 -10.98
N GLY A 78 -15.03 13.09 -12.01
CA GLY A 78 -13.65 12.86 -12.41
C GLY A 78 -13.45 11.52 -13.10
N CYS A 79 -12.20 11.18 -13.42
CA CYS A 79 -11.86 9.90 -14.04
C CYS A 79 -11.02 9.05 -13.08
N THR A 80 -11.58 7.93 -12.63
CA THR A 80 -10.84 6.92 -11.85
C THR A 80 -10.03 5.98 -12.73
N ARG A 81 -10.31 5.95 -14.04
CA ARG A 81 -9.66 5.07 -15.00
C ARG A 81 -8.38 5.72 -15.55
N ILE A 82 -7.31 4.93 -15.60
CA ILE A 82 -6.06 5.29 -16.28
C ILE A 82 -5.70 4.21 -17.30
N SER A 83 -4.78 4.54 -18.20
CA SER A 83 -4.07 3.53 -18.97
C SER A 83 -3.05 2.83 -18.08
N TYR A 84 -3.10 1.50 -18.05
CA TYR A 84 -2.09 0.71 -17.38
C TYR A 84 -0.82 0.61 -18.22
N PRO A 85 0.34 0.39 -17.58
CA PRO A 85 1.55 0.01 -18.30
C PRO A 85 1.34 -1.32 -19.03
N LEU A 86 2.19 -1.60 -20.03
CA LEU A 86 2.17 -2.88 -20.72
C LEU A 86 2.53 -4.02 -19.77
N PRO A 87 1.96 -5.23 -19.97
CA PRO A 87 2.40 -6.43 -19.27
C PRO A 87 3.91 -6.67 -19.41
N PRO A 88 4.55 -7.37 -18.45
CA PRO A 88 5.94 -7.78 -18.59
C PRO A 88 6.13 -8.66 -19.84
N ARG A 89 7.34 -8.62 -20.42
CA ARG A 89 7.66 -9.36 -21.66
C ARG A 89 7.59 -10.87 -21.47
N ALA A 90 8.01 -11.35 -20.31
CA ALA A 90 7.92 -12.75 -19.93
C ALA A 90 6.77 -12.91 -18.93
N PRO A 91 5.91 -13.93 -19.10
CA PRO A 91 4.90 -14.22 -18.09
C PRO A 91 5.58 -14.62 -16.78
N GLY A 92 5.03 -14.16 -15.65
CA GLY A 92 5.42 -14.64 -14.33
C GLY A 92 4.97 -16.09 -14.09
N ASP A 93 5.06 -16.54 -12.84
CA ASP A 93 4.60 -17.88 -12.47
C ASP A 93 3.07 -17.85 -12.25
N ASN A 94 2.35 -18.43 -13.20
CA ASN A 94 0.88 -18.51 -13.17
C ASN A 94 0.31 -19.29 -11.99
N ARG A 95 1.14 -19.93 -11.15
CA ARG A 95 0.69 -20.55 -9.90
C ARG A 95 0.25 -19.54 -8.84
N TRP A 96 0.63 -18.27 -8.96
CA TRP A 96 0.24 -17.23 -8.01
C TRP A 96 -1.01 -16.48 -8.48
N GLU A 97 -2.05 -16.48 -7.65
CA GLU A 97 -3.32 -15.77 -7.92
C GLU A 97 -3.09 -14.26 -8.11
N ALA A 98 -2.24 -13.64 -7.30
CA ALA A 98 -1.86 -12.23 -7.45
C ALA A 98 -1.24 -11.91 -8.82
N GLU A 99 -0.42 -12.81 -9.36
CA GLU A 99 0.22 -12.60 -10.66
C GLU A 99 -0.82 -12.68 -11.79
N GLN A 100 -1.70 -13.68 -11.75
CA GLN A 100 -2.79 -13.81 -12.72
C GLN A 100 -3.74 -12.61 -12.66
N CYS A 101 -4.10 -12.16 -11.45
CA CYS A 101 -4.94 -10.98 -11.24
C CYS A 101 -4.29 -9.72 -11.84
N ALA A 102 -3.01 -9.50 -11.54
CA ALA A 102 -2.26 -8.37 -12.08
C ALA A 102 -2.16 -8.43 -13.61
N GLU A 103 -1.84 -9.60 -14.18
CA GLU A 103 -1.73 -9.78 -15.62
C GLU A 103 -3.07 -9.52 -16.33
N ASN A 104 -4.19 -9.96 -15.77
CA ASN A 104 -5.51 -9.69 -16.31
C ASN A 104 -5.79 -8.18 -16.35
N HIS A 105 -5.53 -7.46 -15.26
CA HIS A 105 -5.66 -5.99 -15.23
C HIS A 105 -4.78 -5.33 -16.29
N LEU A 106 -3.49 -5.70 -16.39
CA LEU A 106 -2.58 -5.12 -17.39
C LEU A 106 -3.03 -5.41 -18.83
N ARG A 107 -3.61 -6.59 -19.11
CA ARG A 107 -4.14 -6.96 -20.42
C ARG A 107 -5.42 -6.22 -20.80
N GLU A 108 -6.26 -5.83 -19.83
CA GLU A 108 -7.39 -4.92 -20.08
C GLU A 108 -6.93 -3.54 -20.56
N GLY A 109 -5.69 -3.16 -20.24
CA GLY A 109 -5.01 -1.94 -20.72
C GLY A 109 -5.52 -0.64 -20.10
N THR A 110 -6.73 -0.62 -19.53
CA THR A 110 -7.27 0.52 -18.79
C THR A 110 -8.13 0.08 -17.61
N GLY A 111 -8.07 0.81 -16.50
CA GLY A 111 -8.88 0.52 -15.31
C GLY A 111 -8.59 1.44 -14.14
N ALA A 112 -9.26 1.19 -13.01
CA ALA A 112 -9.04 1.93 -11.78
C ALA A 112 -7.84 1.34 -11.00
N LEU A 113 -6.70 2.04 -11.05
CA LEU A 113 -5.44 1.57 -10.44
C LEU A 113 -5.57 1.28 -8.93
N TRP A 114 -6.34 2.10 -8.22
CA TRP A 114 -6.66 1.90 -6.80
C TRP A 114 -7.26 0.52 -6.52
N VAL A 115 -8.26 0.13 -7.31
CA VAL A 115 -8.97 -1.14 -7.17
C VAL A 115 -8.06 -2.30 -7.56
N ALA A 116 -7.37 -2.18 -8.70
CA ALA A 116 -6.50 -3.25 -9.21
C ALA A 116 -5.37 -3.57 -8.24
N VAL A 117 -4.72 -2.55 -7.65
CA VAL A 117 -3.66 -2.76 -6.66
C VAL A 117 -4.19 -3.41 -5.39
N ARG A 118 -5.35 -2.97 -4.87
CA ARG A 118 -5.97 -3.57 -3.68
C ARG A 118 -6.30 -5.05 -3.89
N GLN A 119 -6.87 -5.40 -5.04
CA GLN A 119 -7.16 -6.79 -5.40
C GLN A 119 -5.88 -7.64 -5.51
N VAL A 120 -4.81 -7.10 -6.10
CA VAL A 120 -3.53 -7.81 -6.14
C VAL A 120 -2.97 -8.00 -4.73
N ILE A 121 -3.03 -6.97 -3.87
CA ILE A 121 -2.53 -7.04 -2.49
C ILE A 121 -3.21 -8.16 -1.70
N THR A 122 -4.54 -8.33 -1.82
CA THR A 122 -5.27 -9.37 -1.08
C THR A 122 -4.90 -10.80 -1.51
N MET A 123 -4.32 -10.96 -2.69
CA MET A 123 -3.92 -12.26 -3.26
C MET A 123 -2.41 -12.52 -3.16
N LEU A 124 -1.62 -11.57 -2.65
CA LEU A 124 -0.17 -11.74 -2.55
C LEU A 124 0.17 -12.87 -1.55
N PRO A 125 1.22 -13.67 -1.81
CA PRO A 125 1.66 -14.72 -0.90
C PRO A 125 2.47 -14.13 0.25
N LEU A 126 1.80 -13.34 1.10
CA LEU A 126 2.42 -12.69 2.25
C LEU A 126 2.86 -13.73 3.28
N CYS A 127 4.01 -13.51 3.88
CA CYS A 127 4.56 -14.36 4.93
C CYS A 127 4.63 -13.58 6.25
N PRO A 128 4.53 -14.25 7.40
CA PRO A 128 4.79 -13.62 8.70
C PRO A 128 6.10 -12.83 8.68
N HIS A 129 6.10 -11.65 9.30
CA HIS A 129 7.27 -10.80 9.34
C HIS A 129 8.39 -11.47 10.15
N ASN A 130 9.60 -11.56 9.59
CA ASN A 130 10.71 -12.33 10.18
C ASN A 130 11.59 -11.52 11.16
N ARG A 131 11.21 -10.29 11.50
CA ARG A 131 12.00 -9.43 12.41
C ARG A 131 11.25 -9.24 13.71
N ASP A 132 11.96 -9.38 14.82
CA ASP A 132 11.40 -9.33 16.18
C ASP A 132 10.64 -8.04 16.53
N PHE A 133 10.94 -6.95 15.82
CA PHE A 133 10.28 -5.66 16.06
C PHE A 133 8.92 -5.53 15.36
N ALA A 134 8.50 -6.50 14.54
CA ALA A 134 7.25 -6.40 13.81
C ALA A 134 6.44 -7.69 13.83
N ASP A 135 5.12 -7.53 13.98
CA ASP A 135 4.13 -8.60 13.94
C ASP A 135 3.12 -8.32 12.82
N GLY A 136 2.81 -9.32 12.00
CA GLY A 136 1.96 -9.20 10.82
C GLY A 136 2.56 -9.87 9.59
N TYR A 137 2.07 -9.52 8.40
CA TYR A 137 2.41 -10.20 7.15
C TYR A 137 3.09 -9.26 6.16
N SER A 138 4.08 -9.76 5.44
CA SER A 138 4.78 -8.97 4.43
C SER A 138 5.35 -9.81 3.29
N ILE A 139 5.65 -9.13 2.19
CA ILE A 139 6.42 -9.65 1.06
C ILE A 139 7.33 -8.54 0.54
N THR A 140 8.55 -8.91 0.13
CA THR A 140 9.50 -7.99 -0.50
C THR A 140 9.69 -8.34 -1.96
N LEU A 141 9.65 -7.34 -2.82
CA LEU A 141 9.84 -7.40 -4.27
C LEU A 141 10.98 -6.45 -4.69
N GLY A 142 11.61 -6.73 -5.81
CA GLY A 142 12.75 -5.97 -6.33
C GLY A 142 14.10 -6.45 -5.82
N ALA A 143 15.05 -5.53 -5.73
CA ALA A 143 16.40 -5.84 -5.28
C ALA A 143 16.45 -6.12 -3.77
N TYR A 144 17.38 -6.95 -3.33
CA TYR A 144 17.70 -7.11 -1.91
C TYR A 144 19.21 -7.01 -1.68
N ARG A 145 19.55 -6.68 -0.44
CA ARG A 145 20.91 -6.78 0.08
C ARG A 145 20.89 -7.58 1.37
N LYS A 146 21.71 -8.61 1.46
CA LYS A 146 21.96 -9.35 2.71
C LYS A 146 23.46 -9.55 2.87
N GLY A 147 24.04 -8.82 3.83
CA GLY A 147 25.49 -8.73 3.98
C GLY A 147 26.16 -8.11 2.75
N GLY A 148 27.12 -8.81 2.16
CA GLY A 148 27.79 -8.42 0.92
C GLY A 148 27.08 -8.85 -0.37
N ILE A 149 26.01 -9.63 -0.27
CA ILE A 149 25.30 -10.19 -1.42
C ILE A 149 24.21 -9.23 -1.88
N LEU A 150 24.18 -8.95 -3.18
CA LEU A 150 23.15 -8.18 -3.88
C LEU A 150 22.46 -9.09 -4.90
N GLY A 151 21.14 -8.99 -5.01
CA GLY A 151 20.38 -9.78 -5.97
C GLY A 151 18.91 -9.40 -6.01
N LEU A 152 18.09 -10.29 -6.56
CA LEU A 152 16.62 -10.16 -6.63
C LEU A 152 15.94 -10.94 -5.53
N SER A 153 14.88 -10.37 -4.94
CA SER A 153 14.04 -11.14 -4.03
C SER A 153 13.42 -12.31 -4.79
N ARG A 154 13.29 -13.47 -4.13
CA ARG A 154 12.77 -14.69 -4.73
C ARG A 154 11.43 -14.46 -5.45
N HIS A 155 10.54 -13.68 -4.85
CA HIS A 155 9.20 -13.45 -5.38
C HIS A 155 9.19 -12.55 -6.62
N THR A 156 10.22 -11.71 -6.82
CA THR A 156 10.26 -10.77 -7.95
C THR A 156 10.22 -11.47 -9.30
N GLN A 157 10.87 -12.63 -9.43
CA GLN A 157 10.89 -13.38 -10.68
C GLN A 157 9.53 -14.03 -11.01
N HIS A 158 8.73 -14.30 -9.97
CA HIS A 158 7.44 -14.97 -10.10
C HIS A 158 6.26 -14.02 -10.19
N LEU A 159 6.38 -12.81 -9.63
CA LEU A 159 5.32 -11.81 -9.49
C LEU A 159 5.61 -10.57 -10.35
N GLN A 160 5.88 -10.77 -11.63
CA GLN A 160 6.35 -9.71 -12.54
C GLN A 160 5.24 -8.72 -12.89
N ALA A 161 4.05 -9.20 -13.28
CA ALA A 161 2.89 -8.37 -13.54
C ALA A 161 2.44 -7.64 -12.27
N ALA A 162 2.48 -8.30 -11.11
CA ALA A 162 2.22 -7.64 -9.84
C ALA A 162 3.23 -6.51 -9.56
N CYS A 163 4.53 -6.73 -9.81
CA CYS A 163 5.54 -5.67 -9.70
C CYS A 163 5.22 -4.48 -10.61
N VAL A 164 4.87 -4.73 -11.86
CA VAL A 164 4.52 -3.68 -12.83
C VAL A 164 3.34 -2.83 -12.32
N LEU A 165 2.28 -3.47 -11.84
CA LEU A 165 1.11 -2.76 -11.32
C LEU A 165 1.41 -1.98 -10.04
N LEU A 166 2.15 -2.56 -9.10
CA LEU A 166 2.55 -1.89 -7.86
C LEU A 166 3.48 -0.69 -8.15
N ASN A 167 4.43 -0.84 -9.07
CA ASN A 167 5.27 0.27 -9.51
C ASN A 167 4.47 1.37 -10.20
N ALA A 168 3.42 1.03 -10.96
CA ALA A 168 2.52 2.04 -11.53
C ALA A 168 1.85 2.91 -10.45
N ALA A 169 1.48 2.33 -9.30
CA ALA A 169 0.96 3.10 -8.17
C ALA A 169 2.01 3.99 -7.51
N VAL A 170 3.24 3.48 -7.32
CA VAL A 170 4.35 4.29 -6.81
C VAL A 170 4.62 5.49 -7.71
N ILE A 171 4.68 5.26 -9.03
CA ILE A 171 4.87 6.32 -10.03
C ILE A 171 3.72 7.33 -9.98
N SER A 172 2.48 6.87 -9.85
CA SER A 172 1.30 7.74 -9.81
C SER A 172 1.27 8.65 -8.58
N VAL A 173 1.80 8.19 -7.44
CA VAL A 173 1.81 8.95 -6.18
C VAL A 173 3.02 9.87 -6.05
N CYS A 174 4.23 9.41 -6.39
CA CYS A 174 5.46 10.16 -6.11
C CYS A 174 6.27 10.53 -7.35
N GLY A 175 5.76 10.25 -8.55
CA GLY A 175 6.46 10.42 -9.82
C GLY A 175 7.61 9.44 -9.98
N ARG A 176 8.63 9.84 -10.76
CA ARG A 176 9.80 8.99 -11.06
C ARG A 176 10.94 9.17 -10.05
N ARG A 177 10.62 9.27 -8.76
CA ARG A 177 11.63 9.17 -7.68
C ARG A 177 12.34 7.83 -7.77
N ARG A 178 13.46 7.66 -7.06
CA ARG A 178 14.29 6.47 -7.22
C ARG A 178 14.01 5.44 -6.12
N TRP A 179 13.77 4.18 -6.49
CA TRP A 179 13.63 3.04 -5.60
C TRP A 179 14.09 1.76 -6.30
N THR A 180 14.52 0.77 -5.51
CA THR A 180 14.98 -0.53 -6.01
C THR A 180 14.09 -1.68 -5.59
N SER A 181 13.25 -1.42 -4.59
CA SER A 181 12.58 -2.47 -3.82
C SER A 181 11.21 -1.98 -3.39
N LEU A 182 10.26 -2.92 -3.34
CA LEU A 182 8.94 -2.73 -2.77
C LEU A 182 8.77 -3.68 -1.59
N MET A 183 8.07 -3.23 -0.57
CA MET A 183 7.55 -4.08 0.50
C MET A 183 6.05 -3.86 0.57
N VAL A 184 5.28 -4.94 0.43
CA VAL A 184 3.86 -4.92 0.77
C VAL A 184 3.72 -5.53 2.14
N SER A 185 3.00 -4.85 3.04
CA SER A 185 2.71 -5.34 4.37
C SER A 185 1.23 -5.22 4.69
N VAL A 186 0.67 -6.24 5.32
CA VAL A 186 -0.71 -6.29 5.78
C VAL A 186 -0.74 -6.57 7.27
N ASP A 187 -1.48 -5.75 8.00
CA ASP A 187 -1.64 -5.82 9.45
C ASP A 187 -0.30 -5.90 10.20
N ASN A 188 0.71 -5.19 9.69
CA ASN A 188 2.05 -5.19 10.23
C ASN A 188 2.26 -4.08 11.27
N ASN A 189 2.26 -4.46 12.54
CA ASN A 189 2.62 -3.60 13.67
C ASN A 189 4.13 -3.61 13.86
N ALA A 190 4.80 -2.51 13.51
CA ALA A 190 6.23 -2.36 13.66
C ALA A 190 6.56 -1.40 14.81
N HIS A 191 7.23 -1.92 15.84
CA HIS A 191 7.80 -1.15 16.92
C HIS A 191 8.85 -0.14 16.41
N PRO A 192 9.21 0.89 17.20
CA PRO A 192 10.19 1.89 16.79
C PRO A 192 11.51 1.30 16.31
N HIS A 193 11.86 1.58 15.05
CA HIS A 193 13.09 1.07 14.44
C HIS A 193 13.63 2.02 13.37
N VAL A 194 14.83 1.71 12.88
CA VAL A 194 15.47 2.34 11.71
C VAL A 194 15.85 1.28 10.70
N ASP A 195 15.65 1.57 9.43
CA ASP A 195 16.03 0.69 8.33
C ASP A 195 17.49 0.92 7.92
N ARG A 196 18.41 0.49 8.77
CA ARG A 196 19.86 0.72 8.61
C ARG A 196 20.46 0.24 7.27
N HIS A 197 19.76 -0.65 6.57
CA HIS A 197 20.19 -1.24 5.30
C HIS A 197 19.57 -0.58 4.06
N ASN A 198 18.63 0.35 4.26
CA ASN A 198 18.12 1.19 3.18
C ASN A 198 19.17 2.26 2.83
N ALA A 199 19.15 2.74 1.58
CA ALA A 199 19.92 3.90 1.18
C ALA A 199 19.32 5.18 1.76
N GLY A 200 20.10 6.26 1.80
CA GLY A 200 19.69 7.55 2.37
C GLY A 200 18.63 8.31 1.56
N THR A 201 18.11 7.70 0.49
CA THR A 201 16.97 8.24 -0.24
C THR A 201 15.68 8.00 0.56
N PRO A 202 14.77 8.99 0.63
CA PRO A 202 13.48 8.81 1.30
C PRO A 202 12.71 7.60 0.76
N SER A 203 12.11 6.85 1.67
CA SER A 203 11.13 5.81 1.35
C SER A 203 9.76 6.44 1.15
N LEU A 204 8.97 5.87 0.24
CA LEU A 204 7.57 6.20 0.06
C LEU A 204 6.72 5.11 0.71
N LEU A 205 5.80 5.50 1.59
CA LEU A 205 4.72 4.66 2.07
C LEU A 205 3.42 5.09 1.37
N ILE A 206 2.65 4.14 0.85
CA ILE A 206 1.29 4.34 0.35
C ILE A 206 0.38 3.38 1.09
N GLY A 207 -0.70 3.88 1.68
CA GLY A 207 -1.68 3.02 2.31
C GLY A 207 -2.95 2.85 1.49
N PHE A 208 -3.38 1.60 1.39
CA PHE A 208 -4.46 1.15 0.51
C PHE A 208 -5.73 0.70 1.25
N GLY A 209 -5.66 0.56 2.57
CA GLY A 209 -6.82 0.19 3.39
C GLY A 209 -7.64 1.39 3.85
N HIS A 210 -8.92 1.13 4.17
CA HIS A 210 -9.79 2.01 4.96
C HIS A 210 -9.93 1.48 6.39
N TYR A 211 -9.65 2.30 7.39
CA TYR A 211 -9.71 1.92 8.81
C TYR A 211 -9.98 3.15 9.68
N SER A 212 -10.60 2.94 10.85
CA SER A 212 -11.33 4.00 11.57
C SER A 212 -10.49 4.78 12.57
N GLU A 213 -9.49 4.16 13.21
CA GLU A 213 -8.67 4.81 14.24
C GLU A 213 -7.20 4.36 14.22
N GLY A 214 -6.31 5.21 14.75
CA GLY A 214 -4.94 4.83 15.13
C GLY A 214 -3.93 4.67 13.99
N HIS A 215 -4.34 5.04 12.79
CA HIS A 215 -3.75 4.82 11.47
C HIS A 215 -2.51 5.65 11.11
N HIS A 216 -1.66 5.94 12.08
CA HIS A 216 -0.53 6.84 11.85
C HIS A 216 0.78 6.07 11.71
N LEU A 217 1.62 6.55 10.79
CA LEU A 217 3.06 6.36 10.87
C LEU A 217 3.59 7.42 11.84
N TRP A 218 4.21 6.99 12.93
CA TRP A 218 4.98 7.88 13.78
C TRP A 218 6.41 7.97 13.23
N VAL A 219 6.94 9.19 13.08
CA VAL A 219 8.31 9.44 12.64
C VAL A 219 8.96 10.46 13.57
N VAL A 220 10.17 10.18 14.05
CA VAL A 220 10.96 11.15 14.82
C VAL A 220 11.16 12.41 13.99
N GLN A 221 10.81 13.54 14.60
CA GLN A 221 10.97 14.85 13.99
C GLN A 221 11.11 15.90 15.10
N GLU A 222 12.09 16.79 14.95
CA GLU A 222 12.27 17.92 15.84
C GLU A 222 11.01 18.80 15.88
N GLY A 223 10.61 19.23 17.08
CA GLY A 223 9.35 19.97 17.29
C GLY A 223 8.09 19.10 17.24
N GLY A 224 8.23 17.77 17.09
CA GLY A 224 7.13 16.82 17.19
C GLY A 224 6.42 16.88 18.54
N ARG A 225 5.11 16.58 18.54
CA ARG A 225 4.27 16.61 19.77
C ARG A 225 3.88 15.22 20.26
N HIS A 226 4.19 14.18 19.49
CA HIS A 226 3.85 12.80 19.82
C HIS A 226 5.11 12.07 20.22
N TYR A 227 5.16 11.61 21.47
CA TYR A 227 6.36 11.02 22.04
C TYR A 227 6.29 9.50 21.98
N CYS A 228 7.41 8.88 21.66
CA CYS A 228 7.59 7.43 21.73
C CYS A 228 8.83 7.10 22.55
N GLU A 229 8.73 6.10 23.42
CA GLU A 229 9.85 5.63 24.22
C GLU A 229 10.65 4.59 23.43
N ILE A 230 11.97 4.80 23.34
CA ILE A 230 12.90 3.89 22.69
C ILE A 230 14.08 3.71 23.65
N GLU A 231 14.28 2.49 24.14
CA GLU A 231 15.38 2.14 25.05
C GLU A 231 15.47 3.08 26.28
N GLY A 232 14.33 3.41 26.90
CA GLY A 232 14.27 4.27 28.08
C GLY A 232 14.39 5.78 27.79
N ARG A 233 14.44 6.18 26.52
CA ARG A 233 14.50 7.59 26.12
C ARG A 233 13.25 7.98 25.33
N MET A 234 12.68 9.14 25.68
CA MET A 234 11.57 9.72 24.93
C MET A 234 12.09 10.46 23.69
N TYR A 235 11.52 10.12 22.54
CA TYR A 235 11.75 10.81 21.28
C TYR A 235 10.48 11.55 20.84
N ALA A 236 10.62 12.81 20.46
CA ALA A 236 9.54 13.59 19.87
C ALA A 236 9.38 13.25 18.38
N GLY A 237 8.14 13.10 17.93
CA GLY A 237 7.82 12.82 16.54
C GLY A 237 6.47 13.36 16.09
N CYS A 238 6.20 13.17 14.81
CA CYS A 238 4.97 13.56 14.13
C CYS A 238 4.20 12.31 13.69
N LEU A 239 2.87 12.44 13.62
CA LEU A 239 1.97 11.40 13.15
C LEU A 239 1.54 11.70 11.72
N TYR A 240 1.60 10.70 10.85
CA TYR A 240 1.21 10.81 9.44
C TYR A 240 0.12 9.80 9.12
N GLN A 241 -1.03 10.27 8.64
CA GLN A 241 -2.14 9.42 8.19
C GLN A 241 -1.65 8.40 7.17
N THR A 242 -2.01 7.12 7.33
CA THR A 242 -1.71 6.07 6.35
C THR A 242 -2.96 5.48 5.69
N SER A 243 -4.18 5.93 6.00
CA SER A 243 -5.39 5.48 5.31
C SER A 243 -5.59 6.32 4.04
N ALA A 244 -5.62 5.67 2.88
CA ALA A 244 -5.78 6.31 1.56
C ALA A 244 -4.88 7.54 1.35
N SER A 245 -3.59 7.41 1.66
CA SER A 245 -2.61 8.49 1.66
C SER A 245 -1.21 8.02 1.29
N GLY A 246 -0.34 8.97 0.93
CA GLY A 246 1.09 8.75 0.77
C GLY A 246 1.91 9.46 1.86
N VAL A 247 3.07 8.91 2.22
CA VAL A 247 4.03 9.53 3.14
C VAL A 247 5.45 9.30 2.63
N LEU A 248 6.22 10.38 2.44
CA LEU A 248 7.67 10.30 2.23
C LEU A 248 8.39 10.49 3.56
N PHE A 249 9.35 9.61 3.88
CA PHE A 249 10.14 9.72 5.10
C PHE A 249 11.53 9.09 4.93
N SER A 250 12.52 9.52 5.71
CA SER A 250 13.81 8.83 5.76
C SER A 250 13.76 7.75 6.83
N GLY A 251 13.49 6.51 6.42
CA GLY A 251 13.49 5.35 7.30
C GLY A 251 14.88 4.90 7.74
N GLN A 252 15.94 5.29 7.01
CA GLN A 252 17.32 4.99 7.40
C GLN A 252 17.78 5.84 8.61
N ASP A 253 17.44 7.13 8.59
CA ASP A 253 18.01 8.10 9.53
C ASP A 253 17.11 8.38 10.74
N HIS A 254 15.79 8.17 10.61
CA HIS A 254 14.84 8.49 11.66
C HIS A 254 14.11 7.25 12.16
N PHE A 255 14.02 7.15 13.49
CA PHE A 255 13.14 6.17 14.10
C PHE A 255 11.71 6.41 13.63
N HIS A 256 11.04 5.32 13.32
CA HIS A 256 9.65 5.33 12.93
C HIS A 256 8.96 4.06 13.43
N ALA A 257 7.64 4.15 13.61
CA ALA A 257 6.83 3.08 14.15
C ALA A 257 5.43 3.12 13.52
N THR A 258 4.79 1.95 13.49
CA THR A 258 3.35 1.86 13.26
C THR A 258 2.64 2.21 14.58
N CYS A 259 1.69 3.14 14.54
CA CYS A 259 0.75 3.31 15.66
C CYS A 259 -0.32 2.23 15.60
N ASP A 260 -0.83 1.81 16.77
CA ASP A 260 -1.94 0.87 16.88
C ASP A 260 -3.14 1.33 16.07
N TRP A 261 -3.81 0.45 15.33
CA TRP A 261 -5.00 0.79 14.53
C TRP A 261 -6.20 -0.10 14.89
N GLN A 262 -7.40 0.37 14.57
CA GLN A 262 -8.65 -0.39 14.77
C GLN A 262 -9.60 -0.26 13.57
N GLY A 263 -10.59 -1.16 13.54
CA GLY A 263 -11.70 -1.09 12.60
C GLY A 263 -11.35 -1.41 11.16
N GLY A 264 -10.28 -2.19 10.93
CA GLY A 264 -9.91 -2.59 9.58
C GLY A 264 -8.57 -3.27 9.40
N CYS A 265 -8.24 -3.49 8.13
CA CYS A 265 -6.99 -4.05 7.65
C CYS A 265 -6.04 -2.94 7.20
N ARG A 266 -4.80 -2.96 7.71
CA ARG A 266 -3.75 -2.00 7.37
C ARG A 266 -2.87 -2.56 6.25
N ALA A 267 -3.25 -2.29 5.01
CA ALA A 267 -2.46 -2.65 3.83
C ALA A 267 -1.59 -1.47 3.35
N ILE A 268 -0.28 -1.68 3.34
CA ILE A 268 0.72 -0.68 3.01
C ILE A 268 1.64 -1.20 1.90
N LEU A 269 1.96 -0.33 0.95
CA LEU A 269 3.05 -0.47 -0.01
C LEU A 269 4.16 0.51 0.34
N VAL A 270 5.38 0.00 0.58
CA VAL A 270 6.57 0.82 0.80
C VAL A 270 7.51 0.67 -0.38
N ALA A 271 7.87 1.76 -1.05
CA ALA A 271 8.94 1.82 -2.04
C ALA A 271 10.20 2.41 -1.41
N TYR A 272 11.32 1.69 -1.50
CA TYR A 272 12.59 2.09 -0.90
C TYR A 272 13.78 1.64 -1.74
N SER A 273 14.96 2.17 -1.43
CA SER A 273 16.21 1.79 -2.09
C SER A 273 17.11 1.03 -1.14
N ILE A 274 17.76 -0.03 -1.62
CA ILE A 274 18.84 -0.71 -0.89
C ILE A 274 20.14 0.08 -1.02
N GLN A 275 21.02 -0.04 -0.01
CA GLN A 275 22.40 0.43 -0.12
C GLN A 275 23.17 -0.27 -1.25
N ASN A 276 24.12 0.44 -1.86
CA ASN A 276 25.00 -0.07 -2.91
C ASN A 276 24.27 -0.65 -4.14
N SER A 277 23.07 -0.14 -4.46
CA SER A 277 22.31 -0.54 -5.64
C SER A 277 23.08 -0.36 -6.96
N HIS A 278 24.03 0.59 -7.00
CA HIS A 278 24.92 0.80 -8.15
C HIS A 278 25.81 -0.42 -8.48
N ARG A 279 25.91 -1.41 -7.58
CA ARG A 279 26.66 -2.66 -7.79
C ARG A 279 25.79 -3.83 -8.25
N LEU A 280 24.50 -3.60 -8.49
CA LEU A 280 23.64 -4.61 -9.12
C LEU A 280 24.22 -4.99 -10.49
N LEU A 281 24.17 -6.28 -10.81
CA LEU A 281 24.57 -6.75 -12.14
C LEU A 281 23.66 -6.12 -13.20
N SER A 282 24.21 -5.77 -14.37
CA SER A 282 23.47 -5.07 -15.42
C SER A 282 22.17 -5.79 -15.81
N GLY A 283 22.20 -7.12 -15.97
CA GLY A 283 21.00 -7.90 -16.27
C GLY A 283 19.94 -7.86 -15.14
N THR A 284 20.36 -7.71 -13.88
CA THR A 284 19.44 -7.50 -12.76
C THR A 284 18.81 -6.11 -12.80
N ALA A 285 19.62 -5.09 -13.11
CA ALA A 285 19.14 -3.71 -13.23
C ALA A 285 18.15 -3.55 -14.39
N GLU A 286 18.47 -4.12 -15.56
CA GLU A 286 17.60 -4.15 -16.74
C GLU A 286 16.28 -4.86 -16.42
N PHE A 287 16.32 -6.02 -15.78
CA PHE A 287 15.12 -6.74 -15.37
C PHE A 287 14.22 -5.90 -14.44
N LEU A 288 14.81 -5.21 -13.46
CA LEU A 288 14.04 -4.31 -12.58
C LEU A 288 13.43 -3.14 -13.36
N HIS A 289 14.15 -2.57 -14.31
CA HIS A 289 13.61 -1.51 -15.17
C HIS A 289 12.43 -1.98 -16.03
N GLU A 290 12.48 -3.21 -16.56
CA GLU A 290 11.36 -3.81 -17.29
C GLU A 290 10.11 -3.97 -16.41
N LEU A 291 10.28 -4.21 -15.11
CA LEU A 291 9.18 -4.31 -14.15
C LEU A 291 8.71 -2.94 -13.62
N GLY A 292 9.25 -1.84 -14.11
CA GLY A 292 8.83 -0.49 -13.75
C GLY A 292 9.56 0.12 -12.54
N PHE A 293 10.60 -0.53 -12.01
CA PHE A 293 11.42 0.09 -10.96
C PHE A 293 12.27 1.23 -11.54
N VAL A 294 12.44 2.29 -10.75
CA VAL A 294 13.22 3.46 -11.13
C VAL A 294 14.51 3.49 -10.29
N LEU A 295 15.54 2.80 -10.75
CA LEU A 295 16.78 2.62 -9.98
C LEU A 295 17.54 3.94 -9.77
N PRO A 296 18.19 4.15 -8.61
CA PRO A 296 19.11 5.27 -8.42
C PRO A 296 20.23 5.24 -9.47
N GLU A 297 20.54 6.40 -10.05
CA GLU A 297 21.72 6.55 -10.90
C GLU A 297 22.98 6.36 -10.06
N HIS A 298 24.08 5.94 -10.69
CA HIS A 298 25.38 5.79 -10.03
C HIS A 298 25.71 7.06 -9.22
N ALA A 299 25.72 6.94 -7.90
CA ALA A 299 26.26 7.96 -7.00
C ALA A 299 27.73 7.67 -6.73
#